data_AF-L0GZL3-F1
#
_entry.id   AF-L0GZL3-F1
#
_cell.length_a   1.000
_cell.length_b   1.000
_cell.length_c   1.000
_cell.angle_alpha   90.00
_cell.angle_beta   90.00
_cell.angle_gamma   90.00
#
_symmetry.space_group_name_H-M   'P 1'
#
loop_
_entity.id
_entity.type
_entity.pdbx_description
1 polymer ?
#
loop_
_entity_poly.entity_id
_entity_poly.type
_entity_poly.pdbx_seq_one_letter_code
_entity_poly.pdbx_strand_id
1 'polypeptide(L)'
;MKYIVGMLLALYASIILSSEWNCRNYDLEISCDEEKCVVSESGGFTPLDAYFNDNGSISVGMYSGVWEGKAKILTEDSYIFVVGSDLVFSTSPDTKGDILIALDKRDKVALFKGFGYAMPMRCELRETLE
;
A
#
# COMPACT_ATOMS: atom_id res chain seq x y z
N MET A 1 -26.97 33.74 -31.06
CA MET A 1 -26.11 33.78 -29.86
C MET A 1 -26.84 33.29 -28.60
N LYS A 2 -27.61 32.18 -28.68
CA LYS A 2 -28.37 31.59 -27.55
C LYS A 2 -28.09 30.09 -27.34
N TYR A 3 -27.25 29.49 -28.19
CA TYR A 3 -26.99 28.04 -28.17
C TYR A 3 -25.60 27.66 -27.64
N ILE A 4 -24.74 28.63 -27.30
CA ILE A 4 -23.37 28.34 -26.83
C ILE A 4 -23.32 28.16 -25.30
N VAL A 5 -24.30 28.69 -24.55
CA VAL A 5 -24.34 28.57 -23.08
C VAL A 5 -24.77 27.17 -22.62
N GLY A 6 -25.40 26.37 -23.48
CA GLY A 6 -25.82 25.00 -23.16
C GLY A 6 -24.69 23.96 -23.17
N MET A 7 -23.51 24.30 -23.71
CA MET A 7 -22.40 23.35 -23.87
C MET A 7 -21.41 23.34 -22.69
N LEU A 8 -21.54 24.27 -21.74
CA LEU A 8 -20.54 24.45 -20.66
C LEU A 8 -20.87 23.76 -19.33
N LEU A 9 -22.08 23.22 -19.13
CA LEU A 9 -22.45 22.56 -17.85
C LEU A 9 -22.37 21.02 -17.89
N ALA A 10 -21.92 20.44 -19.00
CA ALA A 10 -21.82 18.98 -19.16
C ALA A 10 -20.38 18.44 -19.12
N LEU A 11 -19.39 19.25 -18.68
CA LEU A 11 -18.20 18.67 -18.06
C LEU A 11 -18.60 18.21 -16.65
N TYR A 12 -19.32 17.09 -16.61
CA TYR A 12 -19.33 16.21 -15.46
C TYR A 12 -17.88 15.73 -15.29
N ALA A 13 -17.09 16.49 -14.54
CA ALA A 13 -15.88 15.98 -13.93
C ALA A 13 -16.33 14.77 -13.10
N SER A 14 -16.18 13.58 -13.68
CA SER A 14 -16.24 12.35 -12.92
C SER A 14 -15.01 12.41 -12.04
N ILE A 15 -15.19 12.89 -10.81
CA ILE A 15 -14.16 12.86 -9.79
C ILE A 15 -13.98 11.36 -9.52
N ILE A 16 -12.96 10.77 -10.14
CA ILE A 16 -12.57 9.41 -9.84
C ILE A 16 -11.92 9.51 -8.47
N LEU A 17 -12.69 9.22 -7.41
CA LEU A 17 -12.14 9.05 -6.08
C LEU A 17 -11.18 7.86 -6.15
N SER A 18 -9.88 8.17 -6.19
CA SER A 18 -8.82 7.18 -6.02
C SER A 18 -8.79 6.78 -4.56
N SER A 19 -9.05 5.51 -4.28
CA SER A 19 -8.93 4.97 -2.93
C SER A 19 -7.46 4.70 -2.61
N GLU A 20 -6.94 5.37 -1.59
CA GLU A 20 -5.57 5.19 -1.12
C GLU A 20 -5.57 4.58 0.27
N TRP A 21 -4.67 3.63 0.49
CA TRP A 21 -4.49 2.99 1.79
C TRP A 21 -3.08 3.20 2.29
N ASN A 22 -2.96 3.48 3.58
CA ASN A 22 -1.69 3.57 4.28
C ASN A 22 -1.70 2.58 5.45
N CYS A 23 -0.73 1.68 5.50
CA CYS A 23 -0.65 0.61 6.47
C CYS A 23 0.69 0.63 7.22
N ARG A 24 0.65 0.42 8.54
CA ARG A 24 1.82 0.49 9.40
C ARG A 24 1.80 -0.56 10.51
N ASN A 25 2.95 -1.16 10.81
CA ASN A 25 3.12 -2.04 11.96
C ASN A 25 3.57 -1.22 13.17
N TYR A 26 2.64 -0.88 14.06
CA TYR A 26 2.93 -0.06 15.24
C TYR A 26 3.45 -0.87 16.43
N ASP A 27 2.99 -2.11 16.52
CA ASP A 27 3.04 -2.88 17.77
C ASP A 27 4.16 -3.94 17.75
N LEU A 28 4.45 -4.52 16.59
CA LEU A 28 5.47 -5.55 16.43
C LEU A 28 6.04 -5.64 15.00
N GLU A 29 7.23 -6.18 14.89
CA GLU A 29 7.87 -6.60 13.64
C GLU A 29 8.14 -8.11 13.71
N ILE A 30 7.79 -8.84 12.66
CA ILE A 30 8.04 -10.29 12.55
C ILE A 30 8.96 -10.52 11.36
N SER A 31 10.22 -10.87 11.65
CA SER A 31 11.20 -11.30 10.66
C SER A 31 11.22 -12.82 10.61
N CYS A 32 11.19 -13.41 9.42
CA CYS A 32 11.15 -14.85 9.20
C CYS A 32 12.20 -15.28 8.19
N ASP A 33 12.81 -16.43 8.46
CA ASP A 33 13.62 -17.20 7.53
C ASP A 33 12.96 -18.56 7.23
N GLU A 34 13.72 -19.50 6.65
CA GLU A 34 13.22 -20.84 6.33
C GLU A 34 12.94 -21.72 7.57
N GLU A 35 13.51 -21.38 8.73
CA GLU A 35 13.45 -22.18 9.95
C GLU A 35 12.50 -21.61 11.00
N LYS A 36 12.44 -20.27 11.15
CA LYS A 36 11.70 -19.61 12.22
C LYS A 36 11.28 -18.18 11.90
N CYS A 37 10.41 -17.67 12.75
CA CYS A 37 10.11 -16.25 12.85
C CYS A 37 10.54 -15.70 14.22
N VAL A 38 11.11 -14.50 14.23
CA VAL A 38 11.49 -13.74 15.43
C VAL A 38 10.63 -12.50 15.51
N VAL A 39 10.16 -12.19 16.72
CA VAL A 39 9.31 -11.04 17.01
C VAL A 39 10.10 -9.97 17.74
N SER A 40 10.01 -8.74 17.25
CA SER A 40 10.47 -7.53 17.94
C SER A 40 9.25 -6.71 18.34
N GLU A 41 9.17 -6.29 19.60
CA GLU A 41 8.06 -5.47 20.12
C GLU A 41 8.30 -3.96 19.88
N SER A 42 7.26 -3.16 20.10
CA SER A 42 7.27 -1.71 19.92
C SER A 42 8.47 -1.05 20.61
N GLY A 43 9.12 -0.13 19.89
CA GLY A 43 10.37 0.52 20.31
C GLY A 43 11.64 -0.26 19.98
N GLY A 44 11.52 -1.52 19.54
CA GLY A 44 12.64 -2.37 19.12
C GLY A 44 12.90 -2.43 17.61
N PHE A 45 12.11 -1.74 16.79
CA PHE A 45 12.21 -1.80 15.32
C PHE A 45 11.84 -0.47 14.65
N THR A 46 12.19 -0.33 13.37
CA THR A 46 11.74 0.80 12.52
C THR A 46 10.41 0.42 11.89
N PRO A 47 9.29 1.12 12.17
CA PRO A 47 8.02 0.77 11.57
C PRO A 47 8.06 0.84 10.04
N LEU A 48 7.54 -0.21 9.42
CA LEU A 48 7.23 -0.28 8.01
C LEU A 48 6.01 0.62 7.73
N ASP A 49 6.10 1.41 6.68
CA ASP A 49 5.04 2.30 6.20
C ASP A 49 4.72 1.95 4.74
N ALA A 50 3.58 1.30 4.51
CA ALA A 50 3.15 0.84 3.19
C ALA A 50 2.00 1.71 2.68
N TYR A 51 2.15 2.23 1.47
CA TYR A 51 1.11 2.94 0.74
C TYR A 51 0.76 2.20 -0.54
N PHE A 52 -0.52 2.11 -0.86
CA PHE A 52 -0.99 1.65 -2.17
C PHE A 52 -2.30 2.32 -2.55
N ASN A 53 -2.57 2.38 -3.85
CA ASN A 53 -3.84 2.88 -4.38
C ASN A 53 -4.44 1.93 -5.42
N ASP A 54 -5.71 2.16 -5.76
CA ASP A 54 -6.44 1.37 -6.76
C ASP A 54 -5.88 1.46 -8.19
N ASN A 55 -5.14 2.53 -8.49
CA ASN A 55 -4.37 2.69 -9.72
C ASN A 55 -3.08 1.84 -9.75
N GLY A 56 -2.82 1.05 -8.71
CA GLY A 56 -1.71 0.11 -8.62
C GLY A 56 -0.36 0.74 -8.34
N SER A 57 -0.30 2.00 -7.89
CA SER A 57 0.94 2.55 -7.31
C SER A 57 1.16 1.94 -5.93
N ILE A 58 2.42 1.65 -5.61
CA ILE A 58 2.80 1.13 -4.30
C ILE A 58 4.15 1.68 -3.84
N SER A 59 4.25 1.95 -2.55
CA SER A 59 5.50 2.22 -1.85
C SER A 59 5.54 1.54 -0.49
N VAL A 60 6.71 1.04 -0.09
CA VAL A 60 6.93 0.40 1.21
C VAL A 60 8.22 0.96 1.81
N GLY A 61 8.07 1.89 2.75
CA GLY A 61 9.17 2.48 3.50
C GLY A 61 9.58 1.61 4.66
N MET A 62 10.87 1.33 4.77
CA MET A 62 11.47 0.71 5.95
C MET A 62 12.94 1.09 6.07
N TYR A 63 13.40 1.26 7.31
CA TYR A 63 14.80 1.61 7.59
C TYR A 63 15.26 2.83 6.80
N SER A 64 16.30 2.70 5.98
CA SER A 64 16.95 3.80 5.25
C SER A 64 16.35 4.06 3.86
N GLY A 65 15.29 3.36 3.45
CA GLY A 65 14.80 3.47 2.08
C GLY A 65 13.34 3.05 1.88
N VAL A 66 12.94 3.10 0.62
CA VAL A 66 11.58 2.84 0.16
C VAL A 66 11.63 1.92 -1.04
N TRP A 67 10.81 0.88 -1.02
CA TRP A 67 10.55 0.02 -2.16
C TRP A 67 9.37 0.57 -2.94
N GLU A 68 9.55 0.90 -4.22
CA GLU A 68 8.53 1.58 -5.02
C GLU A 68 8.31 0.89 -6.36
N GLY A 69 7.09 0.98 -6.89
CA GLY A 69 6.78 0.45 -8.21
C GLY A 69 5.28 0.35 -8.48
N LYS A 70 4.93 -0.70 -9.23
CA LYS A 70 3.54 -1.03 -9.54
C LYS A 70 3.14 -2.35 -8.91
N ALA A 71 1.91 -2.41 -8.43
CA ALA A 71 1.29 -3.59 -7.87
C ALA A 71 0.04 -3.98 -8.68
N LYS A 72 -0.24 -5.28 -8.69
CA LYS A 72 -1.54 -5.80 -9.10
C LYS A 72 -2.47 -5.72 -7.89
N ILE A 73 -3.63 -5.11 -8.09
CA ILE A 73 -4.67 -4.95 -7.06
C ILE A 73 -5.84 -5.85 -7.42
N LEU A 74 -6.24 -6.70 -6.48
CA LEU A 74 -7.46 -7.49 -6.54
C LEU A 74 -8.35 -7.10 -5.36
N THR A 75 -9.54 -6.61 -5.64
CA THR A 75 -10.51 -6.21 -4.62
C THR A 75 -11.69 -7.17 -4.65
N GLU A 76 -11.98 -7.80 -3.53
CA GLU A 76 -13.05 -8.80 -3.36
C GLU A 76 -13.86 -8.45 -2.11
N ASP A 77 -15.09 -7.96 -2.27
CA ASP A 77 -15.98 -7.53 -1.19
C ASP A 77 -15.29 -6.68 -0.11
N SER A 78 -14.92 -7.29 1.02
CA SER A 78 -14.29 -6.66 2.18
C SER A 78 -12.76 -6.72 2.16
N TYR A 79 -12.16 -7.37 1.17
CA TYR A 79 -10.73 -7.63 1.10
C TYR A 79 -10.07 -6.91 -0.08
N ILE A 80 -8.81 -6.53 0.10
CA ILE A 80 -7.92 -6.07 -0.98
C ILE A 80 -6.62 -6.88 -0.91
N PHE A 81 -6.22 -7.46 -2.04
CA PHE A 81 -4.93 -8.10 -2.23
C PHE A 81 -4.07 -7.24 -3.14
N VAL A 82 -2.85 -6.97 -2.67
CA VAL A 82 -1.86 -6.13 -3.36
C VAL A 82 -0.62 -6.96 -3.57
N VAL A 83 -0.26 -7.19 -4.83
CA VAL A 83 0.92 -7.96 -5.21
C VAL A 83 1.89 -7.05 -5.95
N GLY A 84 2.96 -6.66 -5.28
CA GLY A 84 4.07 -5.91 -5.86
C GLY A 84 5.17 -6.87 -6.30
N SER A 85 5.66 -6.72 -7.53
CA SER A 85 6.77 -7.50 -8.05
C SER A 85 7.85 -6.57 -8.63
N ASP A 86 9.11 -6.96 -8.48
CA ASP A 86 10.27 -6.19 -8.96
C ASP A 86 10.27 -4.73 -8.45
N LEU A 87 9.79 -4.49 -7.22
CA LEU A 87 9.81 -3.16 -6.61
C LEU A 87 11.26 -2.70 -6.45
N VAL A 88 11.52 -1.42 -6.70
CA VAL A 88 12.87 -0.87 -6.74
C VAL A 88 13.20 -0.21 -5.42
N PHE A 89 14.36 -0.52 -4.83
CA PHE A 89 14.80 0.14 -3.62
C PHE A 89 15.42 1.50 -3.91
N SER A 90 14.95 2.54 -3.23
CA SER A 90 15.32 3.94 -3.51
C SER A 90 16.82 4.24 -3.37
N THR A 91 17.53 3.55 -2.49
CA THR A 91 18.98 3.75 -2.28
C THR A 91 19.85 2.75 -3.02
N SER A 92 19.26 1.78 -3.72
CA SER A 92 19.97 0.78 -4.52
C SER A 92 19.06 0.31 -5.67
N PRO A 93 19.07 0.99 -6.83
CA PRO A 93 18.14 0.71 -7.92
C PRO A 93 18.23 -0.70 -8.52
N ASP A 94 19.38 -1.38 -8.35
CA ASP A 94 19.59 -2.77 -8.76
C ASP A 94 18.98 -3.78 -7.78
N THR A 95 18.65 -3.34 -6.57
CA THR A 95 17.99 -4.16 -5.56
C THR A 95 16.49 -4.17 -5.83
N LYS A 96 15.97 -5.37 -6.14
CA LYS A 96 14.55 -5.64 -6.42
C LYS A 96 13.93 -6.48 -5.31
N GLY A 97 12.61 -6.39 -5.14
CA GLY A 97 11.91 -7.31 -4.28
C GLY A 97 10.40 -7.31 -4.43
N ASP A 98 9.81 -8.35 -3.87
CA ASP A 98 8.41 -8.69 -4.04
C ASP A 98 7.67 -8.63 -2.71
N ILE A 99 6.40 -8.27 -2.78
CA ILE A 99 5.52 -8.22 -1.61
C ILE A 99 4.12 -8.76 -1.90
N LEU A 100 3.45 -9.13 -0.82
CA LEU A 100 2.00 -9.33 -0.74
C LEU A 100 1.46 -8.51 0.44
N ILE A 101 0.38 -7.77 0.21
CA ILE A 101 -0.47 -7.21 1.27
C ILE A 101 -1.87 -7.76 1.10
N ALA A 102 -2.44 -8.34 2.15
CA ALA A 102 -3.84 -8.76 2.20
C ALA A 102 -4.56 -7.96 3.29
N LEU A 103 -5.40 -7.00 2.89
CA LEU A 103 -6.15 -6.08 3.75
C LEU A 103 -7.58 -6.56 3.94
N ASP A 104 -8.06 -6.60 5.19
CA ASP A 104 -9.48 -6.59 5.53
C ASP A 104 -9.94 -5.15 5.82
N LYS A 105 -10.80 -4.61 4.96
CA LYS A 105 -11.30 -3.22 5.04
C LYS A 105 -12.19 -2.96 6.25
N ARG A 106 -12.79 -3.99 6.85
CA ARG A 106 -13.72 -3.86 7.98
C ARG A 106 -12.96 -3.57 9.27
N ASP A 107 -11.95 -4.39 9.52
CA ASP A 107 -11.09 -4.29 10.70
C ASP A 107 -9.96 -3.28 10.49
N LYS A 108 -9.72 -2.90 9.22
CA LYS A 108 -8.59 -2.07 8.79
C LYS A 108 -7.26 -2.66 9.22
N VAL A 109 -7.15 -3.98 9.09
CA VAL A 109 -5.94 -4.76 9.39
C VAL A 109 -5.48 -5.44 8.11
N ALA A 110 -4.19 -5.33 7.81
CA ALA A 110 -3.57 -6.04 6.71
C ALA A 110 -2.50 -7.01 7.19
N LEU A 111 -2.28 -8.08 6.43
CA LEU A 111 -1.11 -8.94 6.54
C LEU A 111 -0.11 -8.57 5.46
N PHE A 112 1.12 -8.27 5.87
CA PHE A 112 2.25 -8.00 4.99
C PHE A 112 3.15 -9.24 4.89
N LYS A 113 3.58 -9.60 3.69
CA LYS A 113 4.69 -10.52 3.43
C LYS A 113 5.63 -9.89 2.41
N GLY A 114 6.91 -9.79 2.75
CA GLY A 114 7.92 -9.27 1.83
C GLY A 114 9.25 -9.06 2.52
N PHE A 115 10.35 -9.09 1.76
CA PHE A 115 11.69 -8.73 2.26
C PHE A 115 12.14 -9.48 3.54
N GLY A 116 11.72 -10.74 3.73
CA GLY A 116 11.99 -11.49 4.96
C GLY A 116 11.06 -11.20 6.14
N TYR A 117 10.02 -10.39 5.97
CA TYR A 117 9.03 -10.09 7.02
C TYR A 117 7.67 -10.73 6.71
N ALA A 118 6.89 -11.00 7.76
CA ALA A 118 5.53 -11.57 7.69
C ALA A 118 4.69 -11.10 8.90
N MET A 119 4.01 -9.95 8.80
CA MET A 119 3.44 -9.29 9.98
C MET A 119 2.09 -8.59 9.74
N PRO A 120 1.25 -8.47 10.78
CA PRO A 120 0.05 -7.64 10.72
C PRO A 120 0.38 -6.14 10.74
N MET A 121 -0.46 -5.35 10.08
CA MET A 121 -0.38 -3.90 10.00
C MET A 121 -1.76 -3.30 10.24
N ARG A 122 -1.81 -2.11 10.85
CA ARG A 122 -3.04 -1.30 10.93
C ARG A 122 -3.08 -0.35 9.75
N CYS A 123 -4.26 -0.19 9.14
CA CYS A 123 -4.42 0.56 7.91
C CYS A 123 -5.42 1.71 8.05
N GLU A 124 -5.21 2.76 7.26
CA GLU A 124 -6.08 3.92 7.17
C GLU A 124 -6.37 4.22 5.70
N LEU A 125 -7.62 4.55 5.41
CA LEU A 125 -8.00 5.09 4.12
C LEU A 125 -7.54 6.55 4.08
N ARG A 126 -6.79 6.93 3.06
CA ARG A 126 -6.49 8.32 2.74
C ARG A 126 -7.42 8.74 1.61
N GLU A 127 -8.30 9.68 1.90
CA GLU A 127 -9.13 10.31 0.87
C GLU A 127 -8.32 11.44 0.23
N THR A 128 -7.92 11.25 -1.03
CA THR A 128 -7.40 12.35 -1.85
C THR A 128 -8.55 12.94 -2.66
N LEU A 129 -8.87 14.20 -2.38
CA LEU A 129 -9.63 15.05 -3.28
C LEU A 129 -8.64 15.58 -4.31
N GLU A 130 -8.62 15.03 -5.52
CA GLU A 130 -7.92 15.64 -6.67
C GLU A 130 -8.75 16.77 -7.30
#